data_AF-A0A1W9HC25-F1
#
_entry.id   AF-A0A1W9HC25-F1
#
_cell.length_a   1.000
_cell.length_b   1.000
_cell.length_c   1.000
_cell.angle_alpha   90.00
_cell.angle_beta   90.00
_cell.angle_gamma   90.00
#
_symmetry.space_group_name_H-M   'P 1'
#
loop_
_entity.id
_entity.type
_entity.pdbx_description
1 polymer ?
#
loop_
_entity_poly.entity_id
_entity_poly.type
_entity_poly.pdbx_seq_one_letter_code
_entity_poly.pdbx_strand_id
1 'polypeptide(L)'
;MQRGGLETNLARAGAALGIGGAASGLIWGFFAALGGAGLLGIAASVLLGALFSAAGITALAAPIWLALHLSGRRGLGTAAATGALIGFILFLGAQTYGFGLGAAPPADAATWGMRWLSAAATSIGFALIGAGVAALMWRVAYR
;
A
#
# COMPACT_ATOMS: atom_id res chain seq x y z
N MET A 1 11.69 21.46 -24.38
CA MET A 1 11.35 20.04 -24.14
C MET A 1 9.84 19.90 -24.05
N GLN A 2 9.19 19.39 -25.09
CA GLN A 2 7.78 18.99 -25.02
C GLN A 2 7.67 17.83 -24.03
N ARG A 3 7.12 18.08 -22.84
CA ARG A 3 6.69 17.01 -21.94
C ARG A 3 5.46 16.38 -22.58
N GLY A 4 5.60 15.22 -23.22
CA GLY A 4 4.43 14.41 -23.60
C GLY A 4 3.55 14.25 -22.36
N GLY A 5 2.34 14.82 -22.41
CA GLY A 5 1.49 14.98 -21.23
C GLY A 5 1.15 13.62 -20.63
N LEU A 6 1.40 13.44 -19.34
CA LEU A 6 0.84 12.33 -18.56
C LEU A 6 -0.66 12.60 -18.41
N GLU A 7 -1.40 12.22 -19.43
CA GLU A 7 -2.86 12.27 -19.47
C GLU A 7 -3.43 11.00 -18.86
N THR A 8 -4.54 11.14 -18.14
CA THR A 8 -5.29 10.04 -17.55
C THR A 8 -6.78 10.34 -17.67
N ASN A 9 -7.62 9.32 -17.59
CA ASN A 9 -9.08 9.46 -17.62
C ASN A 9 -9.70 8.48 -16.62
N LEU A 10 -11.01 8.59 -16.41
CA LEU A 10 -11.72 7.79 -15.42
C LEU A 10 -11.63 6.28 -15.70
N ALA A 11 -11.64 5.87 -16.98
CA ALA A 11 -11.53 4.46 -17.36
C ALA A 11 -10.15 3.89 -16.98
N ARG A 12 -9.07 4.63 -17.24
CA ARG A 12 -7.70 4.24 -16.88
C ARG A 12 -7.47 4.27 -15.38
N ALA A 13 -8.07 5.21 -14.66
CA ALA A 13 -8.06 5.24 -13.21
C ALA A 13 -8.79 4.01 -12.63
N GLY A 14 -9.95 3.64 -13.17
CA GLY A 14 -10.68 2.43 -12.80
C GLY A 14 -9.89 1.15 -13.09
N ALA A 15 -9.27 1.05 -14.27
CA ALA A 15 -8.41 -0.08 -14.63
C ALA A 15 -7.18 -0.19 -13.71
N ALA A 16 -6.56 0.95 -13.37
CA ALA A 16 -5.45 0.99 -12.43
C ALA A 16 -5.88 0.53 -11.03
N LEU A 17 -7.08 0.92 -10.57
CA LEU A 17 -7.62 0.43 -9.31
C LEU A 17 -7.86 -1.08 -9.33
N GLY A 18 -8.43 -1.60 -10.42
CA GLY A 18 -8.62 -3.05 -10.61
C GLY A 18 -7.30 -3.82 -10.56
N ILE A 19 -6.26 -3.32 -11.24
CA ILE A 19 -4.93 -3.94 -11.21
C ILE A 19 -4.28 -3.82 -9.84
N GLY A 20 -4.42 -2.68 -9.16
CA GLY A 20 -3.92 -2.49 -7.79
C GLY A 20 -4.57 -3.47 -6.81
N GLY A 21 -5.89 -3.64 -6.91
CA GLY A 21 -6.63 -4.65 -6.16
C GLY A 21 -6.15 -6.06 -6.47
N ALA A 22 -6.14 -6.47 -7.74
CA ALA A 22 -5.72 -7.80 -8.15
C ALA A 22 -4.30 -8.15 -7.70
N ALA A 23 -3.33 -7.24 -7.91
CA ALA A 23 -1.95 -7.42 -7.48
C ALA A 23 -1.85 -7.60 -5.96
N SER A 24 -2.58 -6.78 -5.20
CA SER A 24 -2.62 -6.88 -3.73
C SER A 24 -3.28 -8.18 -3.28
N GLY A 25 -4.34 -8.64 -3.97
CA GLY A 25 -4.95 -9.95 -3.72
C GLY A 25 -3.96 -11.09 -3.90
N LEU A 26 -3.17 -11.10 -4.97
CA LEU A 26 -2.13 -12.10 -5.18
C LEU A 26 -1.07 -12.08 -4.07
N ILE A 27 -0.69 -10.90 -3.57
CA ILE A 27 0.20 -10.76 -2.42
C ILE A 27 -0.40 -11.39 -1.16
N TRP A 28 -1.69 -11.16 -0.89
CA TRP A 28 -2.38 -11.80 0.23
C TRP A 28 -2.50 -13.32 0.08
N GLY A 29 -2.78 -13.80 -1.14
CA GLY A 29 -2.75 -15.23 -1.45
C GLY A 29 -1.37 -15.86 -1.21
N PHE A 30 -0.31 -15.16 -1.59
CA PHE A 30 1.07 -15.58 -1.34
C PHE A 30 1.36 -15.69 0.17
N PHE A 31 0.97 -14.70 0.98
CA PHE A 31 1.13 -14.78 2.43
C PHE A 31 0.29 -15.91 3.05
N ALA A 32 -0.93 -16.14 2.56
CA ALA A 32 -1.75 -17.26 3.00
C ALA A 32 -1.08 -18.61 2.68
N ALA A 33 -0.48 -18.75 1.50
CA ALA A 33 0.26 -19.94 1.11
C ALA A 33 1.50 -20.16 2.00
N LEU A 34 2.27 -19.09 2.26
CA LEU A 34 3.40 -19.14 3.21
C LEU A 34 2.96 -19.54 4.62
N GLY A 35 1.75 -19.14 5.02
CA GLY A 35 1.13 -19.53 6.29
C GLY A 35 0.54 -20.95 6.32
N GLY A 36 0.68 -21.73 5.23
CA GLY A 36 0.18 -23.11 5.16
C GLY A 36 -1.32 -23.24 4.89
N ALA A 37 -1.99 -22.19 4.40
CA ALA A 37 -3.40 -22.27 4.04
C ALA A 37 -3.63 -23.27 2.89
N GLY A 38 -4.73 -24.04 2.96
CA GLY A 38 -5.17 -24.88 1.85
C GLY A 38 -5.66 -24.05 0.65
N LEU A 39 -5.91 -24.70 -0.49
CA LEU A 39 -6.28 -24.04 -1.76
C LEU A 39 -7.47 -23.08 -1.62
N LEU A 40 -8.52 -23.48 -0.89
CA LEU A 40 -9.68 -22.62 -0.64
C LEU A 40 -9.33 -21.39 0.21
N GLY A 41 -8.44 -21.54 1.20
CA GLY A 41 -7.97 -20.43 2.03
C GLY A 41 -7.12 -19.43 1.24
N ILE A 42 -6.26 -19.93 0.33
CA ILE A 42 -5.48 -19.09 -0.59
C ILE A 42 -6.43 -18.34 -1.53
N ALA A 43 -7.39 -19.03 -2.15
CA ALA A 43 -8.35 -18.40 -3.05
C ALA A 43 -9.19 -17.33 -2.35
N ALA A 44 -9.69 -17.62 -1.13
CA ALA A 44 -10.39 -16.65 -0.32
C ALA A 44 -9.50 -15.44 0.02
N SER A 45 -8.24 -15.67 0.38
CA SER A 45 -7.28 -14.60 0.67
C SER A 45 -6.99 -13.73 -0.55
N VAL A 46 -6.94 -14.31 -1.76
CA VAL A 46 -6.81 -13.54 -3.00
C VAL A 46 -8.02 -12.66 -3.24
N LEU A 47 -9.23 -13.23 -3.14
CA LEU A 47 -10.47 -12.50 -3.41
C LEU A 47 -10.72 -11.38 -2.39
N LEU A 48 -10.64 -11.70 -1.10
CA LEU A 48 -10.82 -10.74 -0.01
C LEU A 48 -9.68 -9.72 -0.01
N GLY A 49 -8.45 -10.18 -0.19
CA GLY A 49 -7.28 -9.31 -0.31
C GLY A 49 -7.42 -8.31 -1.45
N ALA A 50 -7.90 -8.74 -2.62
CA ALA A 50 -8.14 -7.84 -3.74
C ALA A 50 -9.23 -6.81 -3.45
N LEU A 51 -10.37 -7.26 -2.92
CA LEU A 51 -11.51 -6.41 -2.60
C LEU A 51 -11.15 -5.36 -1.56
N PHE A 52 -10.61 -5.77 -0.41
CA PHE A 52 -10.28 -4.86 0.69
C PHE A 52 -9.10 -3.96 0.34
N SER A 53 -8.13 -4.42 -0.44
CA SER A 53 -7.03 -3.56 -0.90
C SER A 53 -7.54 -2.50 -1.88
N ALA A 54 -8.42 -2.86 -2.82
CA ALA A 54 -9.03 -1.87 -3.72
C ALA A 54 -9.85 -0.82 -2.94
N ALA A 55 -10.63 -1.25 -1.95
CA ALA A 55 -11.36 -0.34 -1.06
C ALA A 55 -10.41 0.58 -0.28
N GLY A 56 -9.34 0.03 0.31
CA GLY A 56 -8.33 0.79 1.06
C GLY A 56 -7.55 1.78 0.19
N ILE A 57 -7.14 1.37 -1.01
CA ILE A 57 -6.50 2.24 -2.01
C ILE A 57 -7.45 3.39 -2.38
N THR A 58 -8.73 3.09 -2.61
CA THR A 58 -9.73 4.12 -2.92
C THR A 58 -9.91 5.11 -1.77
N ALA A 59 -10.03 4.62 -0.53
CA ALA A 59 -10.25 5.47 0.63
C ALA A 59 -9.04 6.34 0.98
N LEU A 60 -7.82 5.78 0.90
CA LEU A 60 -6.61 6.43 1.40
C LEU A 60 -5.79 7.09 0.28
N ALA A 61 -5.55 6.37 -0.81
CA ALA A 61 -4.64 6.82 -1.86
C ALA A 61 -5.33 7.74 -2.87
N ALA A 62 -6.63 7.58 -3.14
CA ALA A 62 -7.34 8.45 -4.10
C ALA A 62 -7.30 9.95 -3.76
N PRO A 63 -7.56 10.40 -2.50
CA PRO A 63 -7.48 11.83 -2.18
C PRO A 63 -6.04 12.37 -2.33
N ILE A 64 -5.04 11.59 -1.92
CA ILE A 64 -3.62 11.97 -2.07
C ILE A 64 -3.25 12.04 -3.55
N TRP A 65 -3.64 11.04 -4.33
CA TRP A 65 -3.43 11.00 -5.77
C TRP A 65 -4.08 12.20 -6.46
N LEU A 66 -5.32 12.56 -6.08
CA LEU A 66 -6.01 13.71 -6.65
C LEU A 66 -5.25 15.02 -6.37
N ALA A 67 -4.80 15.23 -5.14
CA ALA A 67 -4.00 16.40 -4.77
C ALA A 67 -2.68 16.47 -5.56
N LEU A 68 -1.99 15.33 -5.71
CA LEU A 68 -0.77 15.24 -6.52
C LEU A 68 -1.05 15.44 -8.01
N HIS A 69 -2.18 14.95 -8.50
CA HIS A 69 -2.60 15.10 -9.88
C HIS A 69 -2.92 16.56 -10.25
N LEU A 70 -3.62 17.26 -9.35
CA LEU A 70 -3.95 18.68 -9.48
C LEU A 70 -2.72 19.59 -9.38
N SER A 71 -1.72 19.21 -8.57
CA SER A 71 -0.43 19.92 -8.47
C SER A 71 0.57 19.56 -9.58
N GLY A 72 0.17 18.75 -10.57
CA GLY A 72 1.03 18.34 -11.68
C GLY A 72 2.11 17.31 -11.32
N ARG A 73 2.13 16.78 -10.09
CA ARG A 73 3.09 15.80 -9.59
C ARG A 73 2.68 14.37 -9.95
N ARG A 74 2.61 14.08 -11.25
CA ARG A 74 2.09 12.81 -11.80
C ARG A 74 3.15 11.76 -12.11
N GLY A 75 4.40 11.98 -11.69
CA GLY A 75 5.53 11.11 -12.04
C GLY A 75 5.50 9.75 -11.32
N LEU A 76 6.14 8.75 -11.93
CA LEU A 76 6.32 7.41 -11.35
C LEU A 76 6.96 7.48 -9.95
N GLY A 77 7.96 8.33 -9.77
CA GLY A 77 8.63 8.52 -8.47
C GLY A 77 7.65 8.98 -7.39
N THR A 78 6.76 9.94 -7.71
CA THR A 78 5.73 10.42 -6.78
C THR A 78 4.73 9.32 -6.44
N ALA A 79 4.29 8.53 -7.43
CA ALA A 79 3.39 7.41 -7.21
C ALA A 79 4.02 6.34 -6.31
N ALA A 80 5.24 5.91 -6.62
CA ALA A 80 5.98 4.93 -5.84
C ALA A 80 6.24 5.43 -4.40
N ALA A 81 6.65 6.68 -4.21
CA ALA A 81 6.84 7.27 -2.89
C ALA A 81 5.54 7.33 -2.09
N THR A 82 4.42 7.66 -2.73
CA THR A 82 3.09 7.68 -2.08
C THR A 82 2.71 6.28 -1.60
N GLY A 83 2.85 5.26 -2.47
CA GLY A 83 2.61 3.86 -2.10
C GLY A 83 3.53 3.39 -0.96
N ALA A 84 4.81 3.78 -1.01
CA ALA A 84 5.78 3.46 0.04
C ALA A 84 5.38 4.05 1.38
N LEU A 85 5.04 5.34 1.41
CA LEU A 85 4.64 6.05 2.64
C LEU A 85 3.37 5.44 3.24
N ILE A 86 2.35 5.17 2.42
CA ILE A 86 1.11 4.55 2.90
C ILE A 86 1.40 3.16 3.49
N GLY A 87 2.14 2.31 2.75
CA GLY A 87 2.49 0.97 3.22
C GLY A 87 3.30 0.99 4.51
N PHE A 88 4.29 1.89 4.60
CA PHE A 88 5.10 2.07 5.79
C PHE A 88 4.27 2.53 7.00
N ILE A 89 3.50 3.62 6.85
CA ILE A 89 2.76 4.23 7.97
C ILE A 89 1.69 3.28 8.50
N LEU A 90 0.93 2.63 7.61
CA LEU A 90 -0.12 1.70 8.03
C LEU A 90 0.46 0.50 8.77
N PHE A 91 1.53 -0.10 8.24
CA PHE A 91 2.11 -1.28 8.87
C PHE A 91 2.89 -0.94 10.14
N LEU A 92 3.56 0.21 10.20
CA LEU A 92 4.21 0.71 11.40
C LEU A 92 3.18 0.98 12.50
N GLY A 93 2.08 1.65 12.15
CA GLY A 93 0.98 1.93 13.07
C GLY A 93 0.28 0.66 13.56
N ALA A 94 0.14 -0.36 12.71
CA ALA A 94 -0.49 -1.64 13.04
C ALA A 94 0.40 -2.53 13.93
N GLN A 95 1.72 -2.51 13.73
CA GLN A 95 2.68 -3.28 14.55
C GLN A 95 2.99 -2.61 15.90
N THR A 96 2.78 -1.31 16.00
CA THR A 96 2.97 -0.55 17.23
C THR A 96 1.63 -0.31 17.91
N TYR A 97 1.64 0.27 19.11
CA TYR A 97 0.41 0.79 19.73
C TYR A 97 -0.09 2.06 19.02
N GLY A 98 0.34 2.36 17.78
CA GLY A 98 0.02 3.61 17.08
C GLY A 98 -1.48 3.90 16.94
N PHE A 99 -2.33 2.87 16.89
CA PHE A 99 -3.80 2.98 16.89
C PHE A 99 -4.45 2.73 18.26
N GLY A 100 -3.65 2.60 19.33
CA GLY A 100 -4.07 2.25 20.69
C GLY A 100 -3.02 2.61 21.74
N LEU A 101 -2.45 3.82 21.67
CA LEU A 101 -1.29 4.24 22.48
C LEU A 101 -1.52 4.11 24.00
N GLY A 102 -2.78 4.16 24.43
CA GLY A 102 -3.18 3.96 25.83
C GLY A 102 -3.18 2.51 26.32
N ALA A 103 -3.01 1.52 25.44
CA ALA A 103 -3.02 0.09 25.79
C ALA A 103 -1.60 -0.51 25.91
N ALA A 104 -0.56 0.33 25.81
CA ALA A 104 0.80 -0.14 25.86
C ALA A 104 1.23 -0.53 27.30
N PRO A 105 1.84 -1.71 27.50
CA PRO A 105 2.42 -2.08 28.78
C PRO A 105 3.49 -1.07 29.21
N PRO A 106 3.64 -0.80 30.52
CA PRO A 106 4.77 -0.05 31.04
C PRO A 106 6.08 -0.68 30.56
N ALA A 107 6.94 0.12 29.95
CA ALA A 107 8.26 -0.30 29.46
C ALA A 107 9.23 0.87 29.56
N ASP A 108 10.51 0.57 29.76
CA ASP A 108 11.57 1.58 29.76
C ASP A 108 11.82 2.15 28.34
N ALA A 109 12.55 3.26 28.27
CA ALA A 109 12.82 3.96 27.02
C ALA A 109 13.61 3.12 26.01
N ALA A 110 14.50 2.24 26.49
CA ALA A 110 15.31 1.37 25.63
C ALA A 110 14.45 0.31 24.94
N THR A 111 13.55 -0.32 25.69
CA THR A 111 12.57 -1.29 25.19
C THR A 111 11.63 -0.64 24.20
N TRP A 112 11.16 0.58 24.48
CA TRP A 112 10.35 1.36 23.54
C TRP A 112 11.10 1.66 22.24
N GLY A 113 12.35 2.12 22.32
CA GLY A 113 13.19 2.39 21.17
C GLY A 113 13.39 1.16 20.29
N MET A 114 13.69 0.00 20.89
CA MET A 114 13.89 -1.24 20.16
C MET A 114 12.61 -1.73 19.46
N ARG A 115 11.43 -1.56 20.08
CA ARG A 115 10.14 -1.91 19.47
C ARG A 115 9.85 -1.06 18.23
N TRP A 116 10.06 0.26 18.33
CA TRP A 116 9.88 1.15 17.18
C TRP A 116 10.88 0.86 16.06
N LEU A 117 12.14 0.58 16.40
CA LEU A 117 13.16 0.23 15.42
C LEU A 117 12.83 -1.07 14.68
N SER A 118 12.43 -2.11 15.42
CA SER A 118 12.03 -3.39 14.86
C SER A 118 10.80 -3.25 13.96
N ALA A 119 9.77 -2.53 14.43
CA ALA A 119 8.57 -2.27 13.65
C ALA A 119 8.85 -1.43 12.39
N ALA A 120 9.75 -0.45 12.47
CA ALA A 120 10.18 0.34 11.32
C ALA A 120 10.91 -0.55 10.30
N ALA A 121 11.82 -1.41 10.76
CA ALA A 121 12.56 -2.33 9.90
C ALA A 121 11.63 -3.28 9.12
N THR A 122 10.65 -3.88 9.78
CA THR A 122 9.66 -4.76 9.11
C THR A 122 8.71 -3.97 8.20
N SER A 123 8.38 -2.72 8.55
CA SER A 123 7.54 -1.83 7.74
C SER A 123 8.18 -1.40 6.42
N ILE A 124 9.50 -1.46 6.30
CA ILE A 124 10.18 -1.22 5.02
C ILE A 124 9.74 -2.25 3.97
N GLY A 125 9.51 -3.52 4.36
CA GLY A 125 9.01 -4.54 3.43
C GLY A 125 7.66 -4.16 2.82
N PHE A 126 6.72 -3.70 3.66
CA PHE A 126 5.41 -3.23 3.21
C PHE A 126 5.48 -1.90 2.44
N ALA A 127 6.46 -1.05 2.75
CA ALA A 127 6.75 0.14 1.95
C ALA A 127 7.16 -0.24 0.52
N LEU A 128 8.04 -1.23 0.35
CA LEU A 128 8.47 -1.70 -0.96
C LEU A 128 7.31 -2.34 -1.74
N ILE A 129 6.48 -3.14 -1.08
CA ILE A 129 5.27 -3.70 -1.67
C ILE A 129 4.33 -2.57 -2.15
N GLY A 130 4.03 -1.61 -1.27
CA GLY A 130 3.18 -0.46 -1.59
C GLY A 130 3.72 0.37 -2.75
N ALA A 131 5.04 0.60 -2.79
CA ALA A 131 5.71 1.27 -3.90
C ALA A 131 5.53 0.51 -5.22
N GLY A 132 5.70 -0.81 -5.20
CA GLY A 132 5.54 -1.68 -6.36
C GLY A 132 4.11 -1.66 -6.92
N VAL A 133 3.11 -1.78 -6.04
CA VAL A 133 1.69 -1.69 -6.41
C VAL A 133 1.37 -0.31 -7.00
N ALA A 134 1.79 0.78 -6.34
CA ALA A 134 1.54 2.13 -6.84
C ALA A 134 2.26 2.40 -8.18
N ALA A 135 3.46 1.88 -8.38
CA ALA A 135 4.18 1.94 -9.65
C ALA A 135 3.46 1.18 -10.77
N LEU A 136 2.91 0.00 -10.47
CA LEU A 136 2.11 -0.79 -11.40
C LEU A 136 0.83 -0.04 -11.79
N MET A 137 0.10 0.48 -10.80
CA MET A 137 -1.08 1.31 -11.03
C MET A 137 -0.77 2.54 -11.88
N TRP A 138 0.36 3.21 -11.62
CA TRP A 138 0.80 4.36 -12.40
C TRP A 138 1.01 4.01 -13.88
N ARG A 139 1.62 2.85 -14.16
CA ARG A 139 1.80 2.39 -15.55
C ARG A 139 0.47 2.27 -16.28
N VAL A 140 -0.55 1.71 -15.64
CA VAL A 140 -1.89 1.54 -16.23
C VAL A 140 -2.61 2.89 -16.39
N ALA A 141 -2.48 3.76 -15.39
CA ALA A 141 -3.17 5.04 -15.37
C ALA A 141 -2.60 6.07 -16.36
N TYR A 142 -1.30 6.01 -16.66
CA TYR A 142 -0.58 7.06 -17.39
C TYR A 142 0.27 6.62 -18.58
N ARG A 143 0.50 5.32 -18.79
CA ARG A 143 1.01 4.79 -20.08
C ARG A 143 -0.06 4.03 -20.85
#